data_AF-A0A3Q3E6U3-F1
#
_entry.id   AF-A0A3Q3E6U3-F1
#
_cell.length_a   1.000
_cell.length_b   1.000
_cell.length_c   1.000
_cell.angle_alpha   90.00
_cell.angle_beta   90.00
_cell.angle_gamma   90.00
#
_symmetry.space_group_name_H-M   'P 1'
#
loop_
_entity.id
_entity.type
_entity.pdbx_description
1 polymer ?
#
loop_
_entity_poly.entity_id
_entity_poly.type
_entity_poly.pdbx_seq_one_letter_code
_entity_poly.pdbx_strand_id
1 'polypeptide(L)'
;MPPKKPKSRAANVSSSLDLESEDVSLETTVPTAEDVSSSDEVRPGSQKLIRQLIERKELLQNVQLLKIELSQKNLAIDNLKADYMSKVEELDERLNDALHQKQVLALRLDSELKLAQEDNRKQQALRKKEMDEILLRQQQLEEANLQMREKAGELRRSLRDLDMSHERYLELRDLPEETVSIQEFVAVRFYEAVTPLRAQVAELSVKKDTLSEDLEMQRTQMKALMEVLRIFDASYAFGPTFAADGKSQCEGHFLLVVETSENL
;
A
#
# COMPACT_ATOMS: atom_id res chain seq x y z
N MET A 1 35.92 -40.74 5.20
CA MET A 1 36.64 -42.03 5.32
C MET A 1 35.97 -43.06 4.41
N PRO A 2 36.71 -43.73 3.51
CA PRO A 2 36.18 -44.80 2.66
C PRO A 2 36.57 -46.20 3.20
N PRO A 3 35.77 -47.23 2.88
CA PRO A 3 36.31 -48.54 2.50
C PRO A 3 35.54 -49.12 1.30
N LYS A 4 35.94 -50.16 0.57
CA LYS A 4 37.19 -50.86 0.25
C LYS A 4 36.82 -51.63 -1.04
N LYS A 5 37.74 -51.67 -2.02
CA LYS A 5 37.61 -52.54 -3.21
C LYS A 5 37.59 -54.01 -2.80
N PRO A 6 37.09 -54.89 -3.69
CA PRO A 6 37.88 -56.06 -4.06
C PRO A 6 38.28 -56.03 -5.54
N LYS A 7 39.41 -56.69 -5.78
CA LYS A 7 40.20 -56.75 -7.01
C LYS A 7 40.46 -58.24 -7.27
N SER A 8 40.08 -58.75 -8.45
CA SER A 8 40.64 -59.94 -9.10
C SER A 8 39.83 -60.23 -10.36
N ARG A 9 40.34 -60.75 -11.48
CA ARG A 9 41.67 -61.00 -12.02
C ARG A 9 41.39 -61.66 -13.39
N ALA A 10 42.11 -61.21 -14.42
CA ALA A 10 42.49 -61.88 -15.67
C ALA A 10 41.55 -62.95 -16.28
N ALA A 11 41.20 -62.79 -17.56
CA ALA A 11 41.96 -63.39 -18.65
C ALA A 11 41.28 -63.10 -20.01
N ASN A 12 42.11 -62.77 -20.98
CA ASN A 12 41.79 -62.72 -22.39
C ASN A 12 41.34 -64.11 -22.87
N VAL A 13 40.31 -64.19 -23.70
CA VAL A 13 40.26 -65.21 -24.76
C VAL A 13 39.64 -64.55 -25.99
N SER A 14 40.48 -64.37 -26.99
CA SER A 14 40.16 -63.97 -28.34
C SER A 14 39.26 -65.01 -29.03
N SER A 15 38.52 -64.53 -30.03
CA SER A 15 38.23 -65.20 -31.30
C SER A 15 38.63 -66.69 -31.44
N SER A 16 37.65 -67.57 -31.53
CA SER A 16 37.56 -68.54 -32.63
C SER A 16 36.10 -68.95 -32.77
N LEU A 17 35.48 -68.49 -33.84
CA LEU A 17 34.23 -69.04 -34.35
C LEU A 17 34.61 -70.33 -35.07
N ASP A 18 34.57 -71.46 -34.37
CA ASP A 18 34.60 -72.78 -35.01
C ASP A 18 33.21 -73.03 -35.61
N LEU A 19 33.03 -72.52 -36.83
CA LEU A 19 32.01 -72.98 -37.76
C LEU A 19 32.48 -74.33 -38.29
N GLU A 20 32.14 -75.40 -37.56
CA GLU A 20 32.15 -76.75 -38.13
C GLU A 20 31.04 -76.82 -39.20
N SER A 21 31.38 -76.36 -40.39
CA SER A 21 30.69 -76.69 -41.62
C SER A 21 30.93 -78.18 -41.90
N GLU A 22 29.99 -79.04 -41.48
CA GLU A 22 29.85 -80.35 -42.11
C GLU A 22 29.35 -80.13 -43.54
N ASP A 23 30.29 -80.03 -44.47
CA ASP A 23 30.07 -80.27 -45.90
C ASP A 23 29.51 -81.69 -46.06
N VAL A 24 28.18 -81.81 -46.11
CA VAL A 24 27.56 -83.02 -46.66
C VAL A 24 27.72 -82.93 -48.18
N SER A 25 28.89 -83.35 -48.66
CA SER A 25 29.16 -83.62 -50.08
C SER A 25 28.08 -84.57 -50.62
N LEU A 26 27.17 -84.03 -51.41
CA LEU A 26 26.25 -84.79 -52.26
C LEU A 26 27.03 -85.30 -53.49
N GLU A 27 27.88 -86.31 -53.29
CA GLU A 27 28.43 -87.09 -54.39
C GLU A 27 27.31 -87.98 -54.96
N THR A 28 26.75 -87.54 -56.08
CA THR A 28 26.03 -88.41 -57.02
C THR A 28 27.06 -89.34 -57.65
N THR A 29 27.25 -90.52 -57.08
CA THR A 29 27.87 -91.64 -57.80
C THR A 29 26.77 -92.37 -58.56
N VAL A 30 26.79 -92.21 -59.88
CA VAL A 30 26.04 -93.06 -60.82
C VAL A 30 26.57 -94.49 -60.70
N PRO A 31 25.76 -95.50 -60.34
CA PRO A 31 26.20 -96.89 -60.40
C PRO A 31 26.11 -97.36 -61.86
N THR A 32 27.23 -97.29 -62.57
CA THR A 32 27.44 -98.08 -63.79
C THR A 32 28.16 -99.36 -63.42
N ALA A 33 27.42 -100.47 -63.32
CA ALA A 33 27.81 -101.76 -63.87
C ALA A 33 26.71 -102.80 -63.57
N GLU A 34 26.38 -103.52 -64.64
CA GLU A 34 25.51 -104.67 -64.72
C GLU A 34 26.09 -105.85 -63.92
N ASP A 35 25.25 -106.60 -63.20
CA ASP A 35 25.19 -108.05 -63.41
C ASP A 35 24.00 -108.74 -62.70
N VAL A 36 23.23 -109.45 -63.52
CA VAL A 36 22.43 -110.66 -63.30
C VAL A 36 21.41 -110.80 -62.14
N SER A 37 20.17 -111.02 -62.58
CA SER A 37 19.37 -112.24 -62.31
C SER A 37 18.05 -112.05 -61.57
N SER A 38 16.98 -112.07 -62.36
CA SER A 38 15.67 -112.59 -61.98
C SER A 38 15.80 -114.02 -61.46
N SER A 39 15.37 -114.28 -60.22
CA SER A 39 15.00 -115.62 -59.75
C SER A 39 13.92 -115.48 -58.69
N ASP A 40 12.71 -115.88 -59.10
CA ASP A 40 11.54 -116.08 -58.26
C ASP A 40 11.81 -117.27 -57.32
N GLU A 41 11.85 -117.00 -56.00
CA GLU A 41 11.76 -117.91 -54.85
C GLU A 41 11.92 -117.00 -53.60
N VAL A 42 10.93 -116.13 -53.39
CA VAL A 42 10.91 -115.19 -52.28
C VAL A 42 10.70 -115.95 -50.97
N ARG A 43 11.80 -116.24 -50.28
CA ARG A 43 11.74 -116.70 -48.89
C ARG A 43 11.01 -115.63 -48.05
N PRO A 44 10.01 -115.98 -47.22
CA PRO A 44 9.20 -115.02 -46.46
C PRO A 44 9.99 -114.15 -45.46
N GLY A 45 11.26 -114.46 -45.20
CA GLY A 45 12.19 -113.62 -44.44
C GLY A 45 12.74 -112.41 -45.21
N SER A 46 12.95 -112.53 -46.53
CA SER A 46 13.56 -111.47 -47.36
C SER A 46 12.63 -110.25 -47.53
N GLN A 47 11.33 -110.47 -47.74
CA GLN A 47 10.34 -109.38 -47.77
C GLN A 47 10.18 -108.66 -46.44
N LYS A 48 10.35 -109.36 -45.30
CA LYS A 48 10.32 -108.72 -43.97
C LYS A 48 11.53 -107.82 -43.77
N LEU A 49 12.70 -108.26 -44.20
CA LEU A 49 13.93 -107.46 -44.16
C LEU A 49 13.84 -106.20 -45.03
N ILE A 50 13.28 -106.31 -46.25
CA ILE A 50 13.09 -105.14 -47.13
C ILE A 50 12.12 -104.13 -46.51
N ARG A 51 10.99 -104.59 -45.94
CA ARG A 51 10.03 -103.72 -45.24
C ARG A 51 10.67 -103.01 -44.05
N GLN A 52 11.44 -103.73 -43.23
CA GLN A 52 12.18 -103.16 -42.11
C GLN A 52 13.23 -102.13 -42.58
N LEU A 53 13.85 -102.34 -43.73
CA LEU A 53 14.81 -101.40 -44.31
C LEU A 53 14.14 -100.10 -44.75
N ILE A 54 12.96 -100.20 -45.38
CA ILE A 54 12.17 -99.05 -45.82
C ILE A 54 11.66 -98.28 -44.60
N GLU A 55 11.08 -98.96 -43.63
CA GLU A 55 10.61 -98.34 -42.37
C GLU A 55 11.75 -97.63 -41.64
N ARG A 56 12.93 -98.25 -41.56
CA ARG A 56 14.13 -97.61 -40.99
C ARG A 56 14.53 -96.35 -41.77
N LYS A 57 14.46 -96.37 -43.10
CA LYS A 57 14.79 -95.22 -43.95
C LYS A 57 13.78 -94.07 -43.76
N GLU A 58 12.49 -94.38 -43.67
CA GLU A 58 11.43 -93.41 -43.40
C GLU A 58 11.58 -92.77 -42.01
N LEU A 59 11.85 -93.58 -40.98
CA LEU A 59 12.13 -93.09 -39.64
C LEU A 59 13.36 -92.17 -39.61
N LEU A 60 14.43 -92.54 -40.32
CA LEU A 60 15.63 -91.69 -40.43
C LEU A 60 15.31 -90.36 -41.12
N GLN A 61 14.52 -90.36 -42.19
CA GLN A 61 14.08 -89.13 -42.85
C GLN A 61 13.24 -88.25 -41.92
N ASN A 62 12.29 -88.83 -41.19
CA ASN A 62 11.46 -88.10 -40.22
C ASN A 62 12.30 -87.48 -39.10
N VAL A 63 13.32 -88.18 -38.61
CA VAL A 63 14.27 -87.62 -37.63
C VAL A 63 15.02 -86.43 -38.21
N GLN A 64 15.46 -86.50 -39.47
CA GLN A 64 16.14 -85.36 -40.10
C GLN A 64 15.21 -84.15 -40.26
N LEU A 65 13.95 -84.37 -40.66
CA LEU A 65 12.96 -83.31 -40.75
C LEU A 65 12.73 -82.64 -39.38
N LEU A 66 12.56 -83.44 -38.32
CA LEU A 66 12.39 -82.93 -36.96
C LEU A 66 13.61 -82.15 -36.47
N LYS A 67 14.84 -82.56 -36.83
CA LYS A 67 16.06 -81.79 -36.53
C LYS A 67 16.06 -80.43 -37.21
N ILE A 68 15.65 -80.37 -38.48
CA ILE A 68 15.54 -79.11 -39.23
C ILE A 68 14.48 -78.22 -38.57
N GLU A 69 13.28 -78.72 -38.32
CA GLU A 69 12.22 -77.95 -37.65
C GLU A 69 12.64 -77.43 -36.28
N LEU A 70 13.34 -78.26 -35.49
CA LEU A 70 13.87 -77.85 -34.18
C LEU A 70 14.91 -76.72 -34.35
N SER A 71 15.83 -76.84 -35.30
CA SER A 71 16.83 -75.80 -35.57
C SER A 71 16.19 -74.48 -36.02
N GLN A 72 15.15 -74.53 -36.86
CA GLN A 72 14.40 -73.36 -37.30
C GLN A 72 13.66 -72.69 -36.14
N LYS A 73 13.04 -73.48 -35.25
CA LYS A 73 12.39 -72.96 -34.04
C LYS A 73 13.40 -72.33 -33.09
N ASN A 74 14.57 -72.93 -32.91
CA ASN A 74 15.64 -72.35 -32.10
C ASN A 74 16.11 -71.01 -32.68
N LEU A 75 16.34 -70.92 -33.99
CA LEU A 75 16.71 -69.67 -34.64
C LEU A 75 15.61 -68.59 -34.48
N ALA A 76 14.33 -68.97 -34.59
CA ALA A 76 13.23 -68.05 -34.36
C ALA A 76 13.19 -67.53 -32.91
N ILE A 77 13.47 -68.39 -31.93
CA ILE A 77 13.58 -68.00 -30.51
C ILE A 77 14.74 -67.03 -30.31
N ASP A 78 15.90 -67.30 -30.91
CA ASP A 78 17.09 -66.45 -30.77
C ASP A 78 16.88 -65.07 -31.39
N ASN A 79 16.22 -64.99 -32.55
CA ASN A 79 15.85 -63.72 -33.17
C ASN A 79 14.89 -62.92 -32.27
N LEU A 80 13.82 -63.56 -31.77
CA LEU A 80 12.88 -62.89 -30.86
C LEU A 80 13.58 -62.42 -29.58
N LYS A 81 14.51 -63.21 -29.04
CA LYS A 81 15.30 -62.83 -27.88
C LYS A 81 16.17 -61.61 -28.19
N ALA A 82 16.83 -61.57 -29.35
CA ALA A 82 17.62 -60.42 -29.76
C ALA A 82 16.74 -59.15 -29.90
N ASP A 83 15.58 -59.27 -30.51
CA ASP A 83 14.62 -58.17 -30.66
C ASP A 83 14.14 -57.65 -29.30
N TYR A 84 13.78 -58.54 -28.37
CA TYR A 84 13.37 -58.15 -27.02
C TYR A 84 14.52 -57.53 -26.22
N MET A 85 15.74 -58.04 -26.34
CA MET A 85 16.91 -57.46 -25.68
C MET A 85 17.18 -56.05 -26.19
N SER A 86 17.18 -55.84 -27.51
CA SER A 86 17.29 -54.50 -28.09
C SER A 86 16.16 -53.58 -27.63
N LYS A 87 14.93 -54.10 -27.51
CA LYS A 87 13.80 -53.31 -27.03
C LYS A 87 13.94 -52.89 -25.57
N VAL A 88 14.47 -53.76 -24.72
CA VAL A 88 14.76 -53.43 -23.31
C VAL A 88 15.79 -52.31 -23.24
N GLU A 89 16.88 -52.41 -24.00
CA GLU A 89 17.93 -51.38 -24.04
C GLU A 89 17.37 -50.02 -24.49
N GLU A 90 16.56 -49.98 -25.55
CA GLU A 90 15.90 -48.73 -26.00
C GLU A 90 14.99 -48.13 -24.93
N LEU A 91 14.25 -48.96 -24.19
CA LEU A 91 13.33 -48.49 -23.15
C LEU A 91 14.10 -47.97 -21.92
N ASP A 92 15.20 -48.62 -21.56
CA ASP A 92 16.07 -48.18 -20.48
C ASP A 92 16.75 -46.84 -20.81
N GLU A 93 17.23 -46.64 -22.03
CA GLU A 93 17.77 -45.35 -22.49
C GLU A 93 16.71 -44.24 -22.40
N ARG A 94 15.50 -44.48 -22.91
CA ARG A 94 14.39 -43.51 -22.82
C ARG A 94 13.99 -43.19 -21.39
N LEU A 95 14.00 -44.19 -20.51
CA LEU A 95 13.73 -43.98 -19.09
C LEU A 95 14.80 -43.10 -18.44
N ASN A 96 16.07 -43.37 -18.73
CA ASN A 96 17.19 -42.57 -18.22
C ASN A 96 17.12 -41.13 -18.71
N ASP A 97 16.79 -40.89 -19.98
CA ASP A 97 16.58 -39.54 -20.52
C ASP A 97 15.42 -38.82 -19.82
N ALA A 98 14.29 -39.49 -19.61
CA ALA A 98 13.15 -38.92 -18.92
C ALA A 98 13.47 -38.58 -17.46
N LEU A 99 14.24 -39.42 -16.76
CA LEU A 99 14.71 -39.16 -15.40
C LEU A 99 15.67 -37.97 -15.36
N HIS A 100 16.58 -37.87 -16.31
CA HIS A 100 17.50 -36.74 -16.41
C HIS A 100 16.74 -35.43 -16.64
N GLN A 101 15.81 -35.40 -17.60
CA GLN A 101 14.96 -34.23 -17.85
C GLN A 101 14.15 -33.82 -16.62
N LYS A 102 13.55 -34.79 -15.93
CA LYS A 102 12.82 -34.54 -14.67
C LYS A 102 13.72 -33.89 -13.63
N GLN A 103 14.95 -34.37 -13.45
CA GLN A 103 15.89 -33.82 -12.47
C GLN A 103 16.30 -32.38 -12.83
N VAL A 104 16.58 -32.11 -14.11
CA VAL A 104 16.90 -30.76 -14.59
C VAL A 104 15.74 -29.80 -14.34
N LEU A 105 14.51 -30.20 -14.66
CA LEU A 105 13.32 -29.39 -14.43
C LEU A 105 13.07 -29.12 -12.95
N ALA A 106 13.26 -30.13 -12.10
CA ALA A 106 13.13 -29.97 -10.65
C ALA A 106 14.13 -28.95 -10.08
N LEU A 107 15.38 -29.00 -10.53
CA LEU A 107 16.41 -28.03 -10.12
C LEU A 107 16.12 -26.62 -10.61
N ARG A 108 15.62 -26.46 -11.84
CA ARG A 108 15.20 -25.14 -12.36
C ARG A 108 14.07 -24.56 -11.53
N LEU A 109 13.04 -25.36 -11.24
CA LEU A 109 11.90 -24.92 -10.44
C LEU A 109 12.31 -24.53 -9.02
N ASP A 110 13.18 -25.32 -8.37
CA ASP A 110 13.71 -25.00 -7.04
C ASP A 110 14.53 -23.69 -7.05
N SER A 111 15.34 -23.47 -8.09
CA SER A 111 16.07 -22.22 -8.27
C SER A 111 15.15 -21.02 -8.46
N GLU A 112 14.14 -21.12 -9.32
CA GLU A 112 13.16 -20.07 -9.57
C GLU A 112 12.36 -19.73 -8.31
N LEU A 113 11.95 -20.76 -7.56
CA LEU A 113 11.22 -20.60 -6.31
C LEU A 113 12.08 -19.90 -5.24
N LYS A 114 13.36 -20.27 -5.11
CA LYS A 114 14.29 -19.60 -4.19
C LYS A 114 14.49 -18.14 -4.55
N LEU A 115 14.72 -17.83 -5.82
CA LEU A 115 14.88 -16.45 -6.29
C LEU A 115 13.61 -15.63 -6.02
N ALA A 116 12.43 -16.16 -6.34
CA ALA A 116 11.16 -15.49 -6.08
C ALA A 116 10.92 -15.24 -4.58
N GLN A 117 11.28 -16.20 -3.71
CA GLN A 117 11.18 -16.03 -2.26
C GLN A 117 12.14 -14.96 -1.74
N GLU A 118 13.39 -14.93 -2.21
CA GLU A 118 14.37 -13.93 -1.82
C GLU A 118 13.95 -12.53 -2.26
N ASP A 119 13.47 -12.38 -3.49
CA ASP A 119 13.02 -11.09 -4.01
C ASP A 119 11.76 -10.60 -3.30
N ASN A 120 10.81 -11.48 -3.00
CA ASN A 120 9.64 -11.12 -2.20
C ASN A 120 10.04 -10.64 -0.79
N ARG A 121 11.00 -11.31 -0.14
CA ARG A 121 11.55 -10.89 1.16
C ARG A 121 12.21 -9.51 1.08
N LYS A 122 13.03 -9.26 0.05
CA LYS A 122 13.67 -7.96 -0.18
C LYS A 122 12.63 -6.85 -0.38
N GLN A 123 11.63 -7.09 -1.23
CA GLN A 123 10.54 -6.14 -1.47
C GLN A 123 9.70 -5.88 -0.22
N GLN A 124 9.42 -6.91 0.58
CA GLN A 124 8.71 -6.75 1.85
C GLN A 124 9.52 -5.93 2.85
N ALA A 125 10.83 -6.17 2.95
CA ALA A 125 11.71 -5.41 3.83
C ALA A 125 11.80 -3.93 3.41
N LEU A 126 11.88 -3.66 2.10
CA LEU A 126 11.91 -2.31 1.55
C LEU A 126 10.59 -1.57 1.83
N ARG A 127 9.44 -2.19 1.50
CA ARG A 127 8.12 -1.61 1.80
C ARG A 127 7.92 -1.33 3.28
N LYS A 128 8.43 -2.21 4.15
CA LYS A 128 8.38 -1.99 5.60
C LYS A 128 9.18 -0.75 6.01
N LYS A 129 10.41 -0.60 5.50
CA LYS A 129 11.24 0.58 5.78
C LYS A 129 10.59 1.87 5.30
N GLU A 130 10.05 1.88 4.09
CA GLU A 130 9.32 3.04 3.54
C GLU A 130 8.10 3.38 4.38
N MET A 131 7.34 2.37 4.82
CA MET A 131 6.19 2.57 5.71
C MET A 131 6.62 3.16 7.06
N ASP A 132 7.68 2.63 7.67
CA ASP A 132 8.20 3.12 8.95
C ASP A 132 8.69 4.58 8.84
N GLU A 133 9.32 4.96 7.71
CA GLU A 133 9.74 6.34 7.44
C GLU A 133 8.55 7.30 7.27
N ILE A 134 7.52 6.88 6.52
CA ILE A 134 6.29 7.66 6.36
C ILE A 134 5.59 7.86 7.71
N LEU A 135 5.49 6.81 8.53
CA LEU A 135 4.88 6.88 9.85
C LEU A 135 5.65 7.83 10.77
N LEU A 136 6.97 7.75 10.78
CA LEU A 136 7.80 8.67 11.56
C LEU A 136 7.60 10.11 11.12
N ARG A 137 7.56 10.35 9.80
CA ARG A 137 7.34 11.70 9.26
C ARG A 137 5.94 12.22 9.61
N GLN A 138 4.93 11.37 9.55
CA GLN A 138 3.56 11.71 9.92
C GLN A 138 3.46 12.10 11.39
N GLN A 139 4.10 11.34 12.29
CA GLN A 139 4.13 11.65 13.71
C GLN A 139 4.77 13.01 13.99
N GLN A 140 5.90 13.32 13.34
CA GLN A 140 6.55 14.63 13.46
C GLN A 140 5.66 15.78 12.98
N LEU A 141 4.91 15.56 11.89
CA LEU A 141 3.98 16.56 11.36
C LEU A 141 2.79 16.77 12.30
N GLU A 142 2.27 15.71 12.89
CA GLU A 142 1.17 15.78 13.87
C GLU A 142 1.60 16.53 15.13
N GLU A 143 2.80 16.26 15.64
CA GLU A 143 3.38 16.96 16.78
C GLU A 143 3.59 18.45 16.46
N ALA A 144 4.19 18.77 15.30
CA ALA A 144 4.37 20.16 14.88
C ALA A 144 3.03 20.89 14.72
N ASN A 145 2.00 20.23 14.17
CA ASN A 145 0.67 20.81 14.02
C ASN A 145 0.02 21.07 15.38
N LEU A 146 0.16 20.15 16.34
CA LEU A 146 -0.29 20.35 17.71
C LEU A 146 0.38 21.56 18.36
N GLN A 147 1.71 21.64 18.29
CA GLN A 147 2.47 22.78 18.82
C GLN A 147 2.05 24.11 18.18
N MET A 148 1.80 24.13 16.86
CA MET A 148 1.34 25.33 16.17
C MET A 148 -0.08 25.75 16.62
N ARG A 149 -0.98 24.78 16.85
CA ARG A 149 -2.32 25.06 17.39
C ARG A 149 -2.28 25.59 18.81
N GLU A 150 -1.39 25.05 19.64
CA GLU A 150 -1.16 25.52 21.01
C GLU A 150 -0.63 26.96 20.99
N LYS A 151 0.43 27.24 20.23
CA LYS A 151 0.99 28.60 20.05
C LYS A 151 -0.04 29.58 19.51
N ALA A 152 -0.86 29.19 18.53
CA ALA A 152 -1.94 30.02 18.03
C ALA A 152 -3.04 30.25 19.09
N GLY A 153 -3.30 29.27 19.96
CA GLY A 153 -4.16 29.40 21.13
C GLY A 153 -3.60 30.38 22.16
N GLU A 154 -2.31 30.28 22.47
CA GLU A 154 -1.60 31.18 23.37
C GLU A 154 -1.61 32.61 22.86
N LEU A 155 -1.29 32.82 21.57
CA LEU A 155 -1.34 34.14 20.94
C LEU A 155 -2.76 34.73 21.03
N ARG A 156 -3.81 33.95 20.77
CA ARG A 156 -5.19 34.44 20.93
C ARG A 156 -5.54 34.83 22.36
N ARG A 157 -4.93 34.19 23.37
CA ARG A 157 -5.13 34.55 24.78
C ARG A 157 -4.32 35.80 25.14
N SER A 158 -3.09 35.92 24.67
CA SER A 158 -2.24 37.09 24.94
C SER A 158 -2.77 38.37 24.28
N LEU A 159 -3.50 38.24 23.16
CA LEU A 159 -4.14 39.38 22.48
C LEU A 159 -5.49 39.81 23.10
N ARG A 160 -5.93 39.25 24.25
CA ARG A 160 -7.19 39.68 24.88
C ARG A 160 -7.10 41.02 25.60
N ASP A 161 -5.98 41.27 26.29
CA ASP A 161 -5.76 42.46 27.10
C ASP A 161 -4.61 43.26 26.51
N LEU A 162 -4.96 44.26 25.68
CA LEU A 162 -4.02 45.08 24.92
C LEU A 162 -3.96 46.53 25.42
N ASP A 163 -4.59 46.84 26.55
CA ASP A 163 -4.53 48.18 27.13
C ASP A 163 -3.09 48.50 27.55
N MET A 164 -2.59 49.64 27.07
CA MET A 164 -1.23 50.11 27.33
C MET A 164 -1.21 51.56 27.82
N SER A 165 -0.22 51.86 28.65
CA SER A 165 0.04 53.23 29.09
C SER A 165 0.67 54.05 27.95
N HIS A 166 0.52 55.38 28.03
CA HIS A 166 1.12 56.29 27.06
C HIS A 166 2.66 56.21 27.05
N GLU A 167 3.28 56.05 28.22
CA GLU A 167 4.73 55.87 28.36
C GLU A 167 5.21 54.63 27.60
N ARG A 168 4.50 53.50 27.77
CA ARG A 168 4.85 52.24 27.09
C ARG A 168 4.66 52.32 25.58
N TYR A 169 3.67 53.08 25.11
CA TYR A 169 3.49 53.34 23.67
C TYR A 169 4.68 54.11 23.08
N LEU A 170 5.17 55.16 23.75
CA LEU A 170 6.30 55.95 23.26
C LEU A 170 7.58 55.11 23.17
N GLU A 171 7.82 54.23 24.13
CA GLU A 171 8.94 53.29 24.09
C GLU A 171 8.87 52.35 22.89
N LEU A 172 7.69 51.77 22.62
CA LEU A 172 7.50 50.73 21.63
C LEU A 172 7.31 51.24 20.19
N ARG A 173 6.80 52.46 20.01
CA ARG A 173 6.53 53.03 18.68
C ARG A 173 7.80 53.23 17.86
N ASP A 174 8.92 53.52 18.51
CA ASP A 174 10.17 53.86 17.85
C ASP A 174 11.07 52.61 17.62
N LEU A 175 10.63 51.42 18.06
CA LEU A 175 11.32 50.15 17.87
C LEU A 175 10.95 49.48 16.52
N PRO A 176 11.88 48.75 15.86
CA PRO A 176 11.60 48.00 14.63
C PRO A 176 10.65 46.82 14.85
N GLU A 177 9.76 46.57 13.87
CA GLU A 177 8.74 45.52 13.96
C GLU A 177 9.32 44.11 14.16
N GLU A 178 10.51 43.80 13.62
CA GLU A 178 11.12 42.46 13.81
C GLU A 178 11.63 42.21 15.23
N THR A 179 11.81 43.27 16.03
CA THR A 179 12.34 43.19 17.39
C THR A 179 11.24 43.17 18.45
N VAL A 180 10.03 43.58 18.07
CA VAL A 180 8.89 43.73 18.97
C VAL A 180 8.05 42.45 18.91
N SER A 181 7.56 42.00 20.07
CA SER A 181 6.69 40.82 20.09
C SER A 181 5.37 41.10 19.35
N ILE A 182 4.73 40.05 18.81
CA ILE A 182 3.44 40.20 18.10
C ILE A 182 2.40 40.89 19.00
N GLN A 183 2.39 40.57 20.30
CA GLN A 183 1.47 41.19 21.25
C GLN A 183 1.71 42.70 21.37
N GLU A 184 2.96 43.11 21.58
CA GLU A 184 3.34 44.53 21.70
C GLU A 184 3.08 45.30 20.40
N PHE A 185 3.39 44.69 19.25
CA PHE A 185 3.09 45.26 17.95
C PHE A 185 1.59 45.55 17.79
N VAL A 186 0.75 44.56 18.09
CA VAL A 186 -0.71 44.73 18.03
C VAL A 186 -1.19 45.74 19.07
N ALA A 187 -0.59 45.78 20.26
CA ALA A 187 -0.96 46.71 21.32
C ALA A 187 -0.67 48.18 20.93
N VAL A 188 0.47 48.46 20.27
CA VAL A 188 0.78 49.79 19.73
C VAL A 188 -0.27 50.22 18.70
N ARG A 189 -0.61 49.34 17.75
CA ARG A 189 -1.63 49.64 16.72
C ARG A 189 -3.03 49.82 17.32
N PHE A 190 -3.36 49.03 18.33
CA PHE A 190 -4.62 49.17 19.07
C PHE A 190 -4.69 50.50 19.82
N TYR A 191 -3.60 50.89 20.50
CA TYR A 191 -3.50 52.17 21.19
C TYR A 191 -3.68 53.37 20.25
N GLU A 192 -2.99 53.37 19.10
CA GLU A 192 -3.12 54.42 18.07
C GLU A 192 -4.55 54.57 17.56
N ALA A 193 -5.27 53.46 17.37
CA ALA A 193 -6.64 53.48 16.87
C ALA A 193 -7.67 53.88 17.95
N VAL A 194 -7.50 53.41 19.19
CA VAL A 194 -8.50 53.58 20.26
C VAL A 194 -8.39 54.92 20.96
N THR A 195 -7.18 55.47 21.13
CA THR A 195 -6.96 56.74 21.82
C THR A 195 -7.78 57.92 21.25
N PRO A 196 -7.79 58.19 19.92
CA PRO A 196 -8.58 59.29 19.37
C PRO A 196 -10.09 59.06 19.54
N LEU A 197 -10.56 57.81 19.45
CA LEU A 197 -11.96 57.48 19.69
C LEU A 197 -12.36 57.72 21.14
N ARG A 198 -11.52 57.34 22.11
CA ARG A 198 -11.74 57.63 23.54
C ARG A 198 -11.81 59.14 23.78
N ALA A 199 -10.96 59.93 23.13
CA ALA A 199 -11.00 61.39 23.23
C ALA A 199 -12.31 61.99 22.67
N GLN A 200 -12.76 61.52 21.51
CA GLN A 200 -14.05 61.95 20.94
C GLN A 200 -15.24 61.58 21.82
N VAL A 201 -15.25 60.37 22.41
CA VAL A 201 -16.30 59.95 23.35
C VAL A 201 -16.33 60.86 24.58
N ALA A 202 -15.16 61.19 25.14
CA ALA A 202 -15.06 62.11 26.28
C ALA A 202 -15.54 63.53 25.92
N GLU A 203 -15.17 64.04 24.74
CA GLU A 203 -15.64 65.35 24.27
C GLU A 203 -17.17 65.36 24.07
N LEU A 204 -17.72 64.31 23.44
CA LEU A 204 -19.15 64.17 23.23
C LEU A 204 -19.91 64.01 24.56
N SER A 205 -19.36 63.32 25.55
CA SER A 205 -19.99 63.23 26.88
C SER A 205 -20.05 64.59 27.55
N VAL A 206 -18.96 65.37 27.51
CA VAL A 206 -18.96 66.74 28.06
C VAL A 206 -20.01 67.61 27.36
N LYS A 207 -20.08 67.59 26.03
CA LYS A 207 -21.08 68.35 25.27
C LYS A 207 -22.51 67.94 25.60
N LYS A 208 -22.75 66.64 25.79
CA LYS A 208 -24.06 66.12 26.19
C LYS A 208 -24.44 66.67 27.57
N ASP A 209 -23.52 66.66 28.52
CA ASP A 209 -23.77 67.11 29.89
C ASP A 209 -24.06 68.62 29.90
N THR A 210 -23.25 69.44 29.20
CA THR A 210 -23.49 70.89 29.09
C THR A 210 -24.83 71.21 28.44
N LEU A 211 -25.19 70.54 27.33
CA LEU A 211 -26.48 70.75 26.69
C LEU A 211 -27.66 70.29 27.57
N SER A 212 -27.45 69.26 28.40
CA SER A 212 -28.47 68.78 29.34
C SER A 212 -28.69 69.80 30.46
N GLU A 213 -27.62 70.38 31.00
CA GLU A 213 -27.66 71.47 31.97
C GLU A 213 -28.36 72.71 31.39
N ASP A 214 -28.01 73.11 30.17
CA ASP A 214 -28.64 74.24 29.48
C ASP A 214 -30.15 74.04 29.29
N LEU A 215 -30.56 72.83 28.89
CA LEU A 215 -31.97 72.47 28.70
C LEU A 215 -32.73 72.45 30.04
N GLU A 216 -32.08 72.00 31.12
CA GLU A 216 -32.65 72.03 32.46
C GLU A 216 -32.80 73.47 32.98
N MET A 217 -31.83 74.34 32.74
CA MET A 217 -31.91 75.77 33.02
C MET A 217 -33.05 76.43 32.22
N GLN A 218 -33.18 76.16 30.92
CA GLN A 218 -34.29 76.66 30.10
C GLN A 218 -35.66 76.20 30.61
N ARG A 219 -35.78 74.93 31.03
CA ARG A 219 -37.00 74.39 31.62
C ARG A 219 -37.36 75.06 32.94
N THR A 220 -36.39 75.33 33.81
CA THR A 220 -36.64 76.01 35.09
C THR A 220 -37.04 77.47 34.86
N GLN A 221 -36.38 78.19 33.94
CA GLN A 221 -36.78 79.53 33.51
C GLN A 221 -38.20 79.57 32.95
N MET A 222 -38.56 78.64 32.06
CA MET A 222 -39.91 78.54 31.50
C MET A 222 -40.97 78.28 32.58
N LYS A 223 -40.69 77.41 33.55
CA LYS A 223 -41.58 77.15 34.69
C LYS A 223 -41.80 78.42 35.52
N ALA A 224 -40.72 79.15 35.83
CA ALA A 224 -40.79 80.40 36.58
C ALA A 224 -41.62 81.46 35.83
N LEU A 225 -41.42 81.62 34.52
CA LEU A 225 -42.22 82.55 33.69
C LEU A 225 -43.71 82.15 33.66
N MET A 226 -44.03 80.86 33.52
CA MET A 226 -45.41 80.37 33.60
C MET A 226 -46.04 80.62 34.97
N GLU A 227 -45.25 80.55 36.05
CA GLU A 227 -45.70 80.86 37.40
C GLU A 227 -45.98 82.35 37.58
N VAL A 228 -45.11 83.23 37.05
CA VAL A 228 -45.35 84.69 37.01
C VAL A 228 -46.60 85.02 36.21
N LEU A 229 -46.78 84.43 35.02
CA LEU A 229 -47.99 84.61 34.20
C LEU A 229 -49.24 84.15 34.95
N ARG A 230 -49.20 83.01 35.65
CA ARG A 230 -50.31 82.55 36.50
C ARG A 230 -50.63 83.53 37.64
N ILE A 231 -49.63 84.09 38.30
CA ILE A 231 -49.82 85.11 39.33
C ILE A 231 -50.45 86.37 38.72
N PHE A 232 -50.00 86.77 37.53
CA PHE A 232 -50.53 87.93 36.81
C PHE A 232 -51.99 87.71 36.40
N ASP A 233 -52.32 86.55 35.83
CA ASP A 233 -53.70 86.17 35.48
C ASP A 233 -54.62 86.10 36.72
N ALA A 234 -54.10 85.59 37.85
CA ALA A 234 -54.82 85.58 39.13
C ALA A 234 -55.04 87.00 39.68
N SER A 235 -54.10 87.92 39.49
CA SER A 235 -54.22 89.32 39.89
C SER A 235 -55.17 90.12 39.00
N TYR A 236 -55.24 89.83 37.70
CA TYR A 236 -56.17 90.47 36.78
C TYR A 236 -57.63 89.99 36.97
N ALA A 237 -57.83 88.77 37.48
CA ALA A 237 -59.14 88.27 37.89
C ALA A 237 -59.67 88.95 39.18
N PHE A 238 -58.81 89.62 39.95
CA PHE A 238 -59.15 90.37 41.18
C PHE A 238 -58.84 91.88 41.00
N GLY A 239 -59.56 92.54 40.09
CA GLY A 239 -59.48 93.99 39.95
C GLY A 239 -60.00 94.74 41.19
N PRO A 240 -59.40 95.88 41.59
CA PRO A 240 -59.75 96.58 42.83
C PRO A 240 -61.04 97.40 42.67
N THR A 241 -62.09 97.05 43.41
CA THR A 241 -63.20 97.96 43.71
C THR A 241 -62.81 98.85 44.89
N PHE A 242 -62.44 100.11 44.63
CA PHE A 242 -62.23 101.13 45.65
C PHE A 242 -63.22 102.28 45.46
N ALA A 243 -64.15 102.44 46.40
CA ALA A 243 -64.86 103.68 46.73
C ALA A 243 -64.96 103.69 48.27
N ALA A 244 -64.06 104.39 48.95
CA ALA A 244 -64.18 105.78 49.39
C ALA A 244 -64.75 105.88 50.81
N ASP A 245 -63.87 106.05 51.82
CA ASP A 245 -63.92 107.20 52.73
C ASP A 245 -62.78 107.18 53.77
N GLY A 246 -62.23 108.36 54.06
CA GLY A 246 -61.86 108.71 55.43
C GLY A 246 -60.39 108.68 55.86
N LYS A 247 -59.69 109.81 55.62
CA LYS A 247 -58.74 110.50 56.52
C LYS A 247 -57.36 109.90 56.85
N SER A 248 -56.38 110.70 56.40
CA SER A 248 -55.17 111.21 57.09
C SER A 248 -54.08 110.26 57.57
N GLN A 249 -52.87 110.55 57.07
CA GLN A 249 -51.67 111.01 57.78
C GLN A 249 -50.38 110.23 57.45
N CYS A 250 -49.34 111.01 57.12
CA CYS A 250 -47.89 110.73 57.22
C CYS A 250 -47.33 109.75 56.16
N GLU A 251 -46.63 110.23 55.13
CA GLU A 251 -45.22 110.71 55.09
C GLU A 251 -44.31 109.62 54.50
N GLY A 252 -43.45 110.02 53.56
CA GLY A 252 -42.13 109.39 53.42
C GLY A 252 -41.85 108.58 52.16
N HIS A 253 -41.00 109.16 51.33
CA HIS A 253 -39.96 108.53 50.51
C HIS A 253 -40.32 107.85 49.19
N PHE A 254 -40.28 108.69 48.15
CA PHE A 254 -39.46 108.45 46.96
C PHE A 254 -38.13 107.75 47.28
N LEU A 255 -37.81 106.66 46.58
CA LEU A 255 -36.48 106.47 46.03
C LEU A 255 -36.58 105.70 44.70
N LEU A 256 -36.45 106.46 43.62
CA LEU A 256 -35.93 105.97 42.34
C LEU A 256 -34.47 105.56 42.55
N VAL A 257 -34.12 104.33 42.20
CA VAL A 257 -32.78 104.01 41.70
C VAL A 257 -32.97 103.37 40.34
N VAL A 258 -32.75 104.20 39.33
CA VAL A 258 -32.29 103.77 38.02
C VAL A 258 -30.81 103.46 38.20
N GLU A 259 -30.39 102.24 37.89
CA GLU A 259 -29.00 102.01 37.51
C GLU A 259 -28.93 101.04 36.33
N THR A 260 -28.32 101.58 35.28
CA THR A 260 -27.98 101.02 33.98
C THR A 260 -26.71 100.19 34.03
N SER A 261 -26.62 99.12 33.23
CA SER A 261 -25.40 98.61 32.55
C SER A 261 -25.79 97.28 31.87
N GLU A 262 -25.75 97.10 30.54
CA GLU A 262 -24.61 97.13 29.61
C GLU A 262 -23.36 96.39 30.14
N ASN A 263 -23.22 95.11 29.79
CA ASN A 263 -22.18 94.58 28.87
C ASN A 263 -21.80 93.11 29.15
N LEU A 264 -21.54 92.40 28.04
CA LEU A 264 -20.74 91.17 27.84
C LEU A 264 -21.30 89.82 28.34
#